data_AF-A0A1Z8MVY1-F1
#
_entry.id   AF-A0A1Z8MVY1-F1
#
_cell.length_a   1.000
_cell.length_b   1.000
_cell.length_c   1.000
_cell.angle_alpha   90.00
_cell.angle_beta   90.00
_cell.angle_gamma   90.00
#
_symmetry.space_group_name_H-M   'P 1'
#
loop_
_entity.id
_entity.type
_entity.pdbx_description
1 polymer ?
#
loop_
_entity_poly.entity_id
_entity_poly.type
_entity_poly.pdbx_seq_one_letter_code
_entity_poly.pdbx_strand_id
1 'polypeptide(L)'
;MSIDSVNFSNISLRLLVVFGLALSSGCATSEFLSGNADADVAQPDPVAAQGSDWTICKDPRPKICTMEYDPVCVITTSGLRRTYPSPCNACADVAVEGHKPNACEAI
;
A
#
# COMPACT_ATOMS: atom_id res chain seq x y z
N MET A 1 -8.32 45.52 -15.94
CA MET A 1 -9.45 44.56 -15.81
C MET A 1 -10.04 44.25 -17.18
N SER A 2 -9.71 43.12 -17.79
CA SER A 2 -10.41 42.55 -18.98
C SER A 2 -10.11 41.06 -19.18
N ILE A 3 -9.38 40.43 -18.25
CA ILE A 3 -8.87 39.05 -18.38
C ILE A 3 -9.85 38.02 -17.77
N ASP A 4 -10.81 38.45 -16.94
CA ASP A 4 -11.76 37.55 -16.26
C ASP A 4 -12.93 37.09 -17.16
N SER A 5 -13.29 37.86 -18.20
CA SER A 5 -14.44 37.56 -19.07
C SER A 5 -14.18 36.41 -20.05
N VAL A 6 -12.95 36.32 -20.59
CA VAL A 6 -12.57 35.26 -21.54
C VAL A 6 -12.43 33.92 -20.83
N ASN A 7 -11.94 33.91 -19.59
CA ASN A 7 -11.76 32.69 -18.80
C ASN A 7 -13.12 32.11 -18.35
N PHE A 8 -14.07 32.98 -17.98
CA PHE A 8 -15.43 32.57 -17.62
C PHE A 8 -16.19 31.95 -18.80
N SER A 9 -16.03 32.51 -20.00
CA SER A 9 -16.60 31.96 -21.25
C SER A 9 -16.04 30.57 -21.59
N ASN A 10 -14.72 30.38 -21.46
CA ASN A 10 -14.07 29.09 -21.70
C ASN A 10 -14.47 28.02 -20.66
N ILE A 11 -14.67 28.40 -19.40
CA ILE A 11 -15.12 27.49 -18.33
C ILE A 11 -16.57 27.04 -18.58
N SER A 12 -17.46 27.96 -18.95
CA SER A 12 -18.85 27.65 -19.26
C SER A 12 -18.96 26.71 -20.47
N LEU A 13 -18.16 26.95 -21.52
CA LEU A 13 -18.12 26.08 -22.70
C LEU A 13 -17.58 24.68 -22.38
N ARG A 14 -16.56 24.56 -21.52
CA ARG A 14 -16.02 23.25 -21.09
C ARG A 14 -17.01 22.45 -20.24
N LEU A 15 -17.77 23.11 -19.36
CA LEU A 15 -18.80 22.46 -18.55
C LEU A 15 -19.91 21.86 -19.42
N LEU A 16 -20.35 22.57 -20.47
CA LEU A 16 -21.35 22.06 -21.41
C LEU A 16 -20.85 20.84 -22.20
N VAL A 17 -19.56 20.80 -22.57
CA VAL A 17 -18.98 19.63 -23.27
C VAL A 17 -18.87 18.40 -22.34
N VAL A 18 -18.50 18.57 -21.07
CA VAL A 18 -18.40 17.46 -20.10
C VAL A 18 -19.78 16.90 -19.74
N PHE A 19 -20.80 17.76 -19.56
CA PHE A 19 -22.16 17.30 -19.32
C PHE A 19 -22.77 16.57 -20.53
N GLY A 20 -22.40 16.96 -21.75
CA GLY A 20 -22.81 16.27 -22.98
C GLY A 20 -22.22 14.86 -23.15
N LEU A 21 -21.04 14.59 -22.58
CA LEU A 21 -20.39 13.27 -22.61
C LEU A 21 -20.99 12.25 -21.61
N ALA A 22 -21.84 12.68 -20.68
CA ALA A 22 -22.45 11.79 -19.68
C ALA A 22 -23.67 11.00 -20.18
N LEU A 23 -24.03 11.11 -21.47
CA LEU A 23 -25.23 10.49 -22.05
C LEU A 23 -24.94 9.27 -22.97
N SER A 24 -23.69 8.79 -23.05
CA SER A 24 -23.39 7.52 -23.75
C SER A 24 -23.38 6.33 -22.78
N SER A 25 -24.42 5.48 -22.90
CA SER A 25 -24.37 4.00 -22.88
C SER A 25 -23.65 3.32 -21.70
N GLY A 26 -24.24 2.48 -20.85
CA GLY A 26 -25.42 1.62 -20.97
C GLY A 26 -25.14 0.38 -20.11
N CYS A 27 -26.08 -0.02 -19.27
CA CYS A 27 -25.97 -1.23 -18.44
C CYS A 27 -26.06 -2.49 -19.32
N ALA A 28 -25.05 -3.36 -19.28
CA ALA A 28 -25.21 -4.77 -19.61
C ALA A 28 -25.14 -5.57 -18.31
N THR A 29 -26.29 -6.09 -17.89
CA THR A 29 -26.43 -7.10 -16.83
C THR A 29 -26.00 -8.45 -17.39
N SER A 30 -24.98 -9.07 -16.80
CA SER A 30 -24.79 -10.52 -16.88
C SER A 30 -24.70 -11.06 -15.45
N GLU A 31 -25.86 -11.46 -14.94
CA GLU A 31 -25.93 -12.47 -13.89
C GLU A 31 -25.63 -13.86 -14.48
N PHE A 32 -25.44 -14.82 -13.57
CA PHE A 32 -25.48 -16.27 -13.73
C PHE A 32 -24.16 -17.04 -13.66
N LEU A 33 -23.82 -17.36 -12.39
CA LEU A 33 -23.51 -18.69 -11.87
C LEU A 33 -22.33 -19.46 -12.49
N SER A 34 -21.24 -19.55 -11.73
CA SER A 34 -20.58 -20.83 -11.54
C SER A 34 -20.18 -20.97 -10.07
N GLY A 35 -21.01 -21.67 -9.31
CA GLY A 35 -20.54 -22.29 -8.08
C GLY A 35 -19.59 -23.44 -8.42
N ASN A 36 -18.59 -23.62 -7.59
CA ASN A 36 -18.09 -24.93 -7.17
C ASN A 36 -17.58 -24.75 -5.74
N ALA A 37 -18.23 -25.45 -4.82
CA ALA A 37 -17.73 -25.67 -3.49
C ALA A 37 -16.71 -26.80 -3.59
N ASP A 38 -15.45 -26.52 -3.30
CA ASP A 38 -14.49 -27.55 -2.90
C ASP A 38 -13.57 -26.99 -1.82
N ALA A 39 -13.48 -27.79 -0.77
CA ALA A 39 -12.82 -27.52 0.49
C ALA A 39 -11.31 -27.71 0.36
N ASP A 40 -10.55 -26.68 0.72
CA ASP A 40 -9.36 -26.77 1.58
C ASP A 40 -8.96 -25.35 2.01
N VAL A 41 -9.39 -24.92 3.20
CA VAL A 41 -8.96 -23.65 3.79
C VAL A 41 -7.60 -23.88 4.45
N ALA A 42 -6.55 -23.86 3.63
CA ALA A 42 -5.27 -23.34 4.06
C ALA A 42 -5.34 -21.83 3.86
N GLN A 43 -5.76 -21.09 4.90
CA GLN A 43 -5.83 -19.64 4.88
C GLN A 43 -4.41 -19.10 4.67
N PRO A 44 -4.05 -18.51 3.50
CA PRO A 44 -2.87 -17.67 3.45
C PRO A 44 -3.11 -16.52 4.41
N ASP A 45 -2.12 -16.23 5.25
CA ASP A 45 -2.13 -15.11 6.17
C ASP A 45 -2.69 -13.86 5.49
N PRO A 46 -3.53 -13.05 6.15
CA PRO A 46 -4.03 -11.83 5.57
C PRO A 46 -2.84 -10.94 5.21
N VAL A 47 -2.56 -10.86 3.91
CA VAL A 47 -1.63 -9.89 3.33
C VAL A 47 -2.15 -8.54 3.80
N ALA A 48 -1.34 -7.89 4.61
CA ALA A 48 -1.68 -6.66 5.32
C ALA A 48 -2.39 -5.67 4.37
N ALA A 49 -3.39 -5.00 4.93
CA ALA A 49 -4.07 -3.87 4.31
C ALA A 49 -3.01 -2.95 3.69
N GLN A 50 -3.02 -2.88 2.36
CA GLN A 50 -2.09 -2.16 1.54
C GLN A 50 -2.18 -0.67 1.89
N GLY A 51 -1.11 -0.14 2.47
CA GLY A 51 -1.04 1.26 2.88
C GLY A 51 0.31 1.75 3.40
N SER A 52 1.32 0.89 3.53
CA SER A 52 2.68 1.35 3.82
C SER A 52 3.71 0.27 3.46
N ASP A 53 4.91 0.65 2.98
CA ASP A 53 6.03 -0.24 2.61
C ASP A 53 6.63 -1.01 3.80
N TRP A 54 5.94 -1.03 4.95
CA TRP A 54 6.42 -1.56 6.22
C TRP A 54 5.89 -2.96 6.48
N THR A 55 6.82 -3.86 6.78
CA THR A 55 6.56 -5.20 7.32
C THR A 55 6.60 -5.14 8.85
N ILE A 56 5.48 -5.47 9.48
CA ILE A 56 5.35 -5.48 10.95
C ILE A 56 5.90 -6.79 11.52
N CYS A 57 6.72 -6.69 12.58
CA CYS A 57 7.25 -7.86 13.26
C CYS A 57 6.18 -8.52 14.13
N LYS A 58 5.93 -9.82 13.88
CA LYS A 58 4.93 -10.63 14.60
C LYS A 58 5.61 -11.58 15.58
N ASP A 59 4.87 -11.98 16.61
CA ASP A 59 5.28 -13.07 17.49
C ASP A 59 4.84 -14.44 16.93
N PRO A 60 5.64 -15.52 17.15
CA PRO A 60 6.89 -15.55 17.90
C PRO A 60 8.07 -14.99 17.10
N ARG A 61 8.85 -14.09 17.71
CA ARG A 61 10.05 -13.50 17.09
C ARG A 61 11.17 -14.53 16.88
N PRO A 62 11.88 -14.48 15.74
CA PRO A 62 13.00 -15.37 15.48
C PRO A 62 14.10 -15.22 16.54
N LYS A 63 14.71 -16.34 16.92
CA LYS A 63 15.81 -16.38 17.90
C LYS A 63 17.16 -16.67 17.27
N ILE A 64 17.15 -17.26 16.09
CA ILE A 64 18.34 -17.60 15.30
C ILE A 64 18.17 -16.97 13.94
N CYS A 65 19.17 -16.21 13.52
CA CYS A 65 19.29 -15.67 12.18
C CYS A 65 20.56 -16.22 11.52
N THR A 66 20.55 -16.34 10.21
CA THR A 66 21.74 -16.65 9.41
C THR A 66 22.68 -15.43 9.36
N MET A 67 23.84 -15.60 8.73
CA MET A 67 24.78 -14.50 8.45
C MET A 67 24.38 -13.72 7.17
N GLU A 68 23.07 -13.58 6.92
CA GLU A 68 22.54 -12.82 5.78
C GLU A 68 22.77 -11.32 5.98
N TYR A 69 23.10 -10.62 4.89
CA TYR A 69 23.25 -9.17 4.89
C TYR A 69 22.42 -8.53 3.77
N ASP A 70 21.16 -8.22 4.12
CA ASP A 70 20.17 -7.52 3.29
C ASP A 70 19.58 -6.37 4.12
N PRO A 71 20.23 -5.19 4.13
CA PRO A 71 19.95 -4.17 5.12
C PRO A 71 18.53 -3.59 4.99
N VAL A 72 17.88 -3.41 6.13
CA VAL A 72 16.52 -2.86 6.24
C VAL A 72 16.46 -1.66 7.16
N CYS A 73 15.53 -0.76 6.89
CA CYS A 73 15.24 0.38 7.75
C CYS A 73 14.13 -0.02 8.72
N VAL A 74 14.40 0.03 10.01
CA VAL A 74 13.46 -0.36 11.07
C VAL A 74 12.84 0.87 11.72
N ILE A 75 11.65 0.70 12.29
CA ILE A 75 11.04 1.61 13.25
C ILE A 75 10.99 0.89 14.60
N THR A 76 11.52 1.53 15.64
CA THR A 76 11.52 0.98 16.99
C THR A 76 10.24 1.36 17.72
N THR A 77 9.95 0.67 18.83
CA THR A 77 8.84 1.03 19.73
C THR A 77 8.94 2.44 20.31
N SER A 78 10.14 3.03 20.32
CA SER A 78 10.38 4.43 20.68
C SER A 78 10.22 5.42 19.51
N GLY A 79 9.85 4.96 18.32
CA GLY A 79 9.71 5.77 17.12
C GLY A 79 11.03 6.14 16.41
N LEU A 80 12.16 5.55 16.80
CA LEU A 80 13.45 5.82 16.17
C LEU A 80 13.65 4.96 14.93
N ARG A 81 14.30 5.53 13.91
CA ARG A 81 14.70 4.81 12.69
C ARG A 81 16.15 4.37 12.76
N ARG A 82 16.41 3.10 12.44
CA ARG A 82 17.76 2.51 12.45
C ARG A 82 17.91 1.50 11.32
N THR A 83 19.13 1.33 10.81
CA THR A 83 19.42 0.27 9.83
C THR A 83 19.77 -1.02 10.57
N TYR A 84 19.13 -2.13 10.22
CA TYR A 84 19.47 -3.48 10.67
C TYR A 84 20.08 -4.28 9.53
N PRO A 85 20.93 -5.29 9.82
CA PRO A 85 21.68 -6.02 8.81
C PRO A 85 20.82 -6.97 7.96
N SER A 86 19.66 -7.41 8.47
CA SER A 86 18.72 -8.25 7.73
C SER A 86 17.30 -8.10 8.30
N PRO A 87 16.26 -8.50 7.55
CA PRO A 87 14.88 -8.60 8.07
C PRO A 87 14.78 -9.51 9.31
N CYS A 88 15.51 -10.63 9.32
CA CYS A 88 15.51 -11.55 10.47
C CYS A 88 16.08 -10.86 11.71
N ASN A 89 17.24 -10.21 11.59
CA ASN A 89 17.86 -9.50 12.69
C ASN A 89 16.98 -8.35 13.19
N ALA A 90 16.23 -7.69 12.30
CA ALA A 90 15.26 -6.66 12.68
C ALA A 90 14.17 -7.24 13.59
N CYS A 91 13.46 -8.29 13.15
CA CYS A 91 12.38 -8.87 13.95
C CYS A 91 12.84 -9.73 15.12
N ALA A 92 14.12 -10.12 15.20
CA ALA A 92 14.68 -10.77 16.39
C ALA A 92 14.78 -9.80 17.58
N ASP A 93 14.94 -8.49 17.32
CA ASP A 93 14.98 -7.47 18.34
C ASP A 93 13.56 -7.10 18.82
N VAL A 94 13.32 -7.23 20.11
CA VAL A 94 12.03 -6.92 20.75
C VAL A 94 11.72 -5.43 20.73
N ALA A 95 12.72 -4.56 20.54
CA ALA A 95 12.54 -3.12 20.43
C ALA A 95 12.09 -2.68 19.02
N VAL A 96 12.03 -3.59 18.04
CA VAL A 96 11.61 -3.29 16.67
C VAL A 96 10.14 -3.60 16.47
N GLU A 97 9.38 -2.62 15.98
CA GLU A 97 7.96 -2.75 15.65
C GLU A 97 7.78 -3.23 14.20
N GLY A 98 8.58 -2.73 13.28
CA GLY A 98 8.55 -3.14 11.87
C GLY A 98 9.76 -2.66 11.08
N HIS A 99 9.87 -3.12 9.84
CA HIS A 99 10.95 -2.75 8.93
C HIS A 99 10.44 -2.55 7.50
N LYS A 100 11.16 -1.76 6.70
CA LYS A 100 10.98 -1.66 5.25
C LYS A 100 12.27 -2.05 4.52
N PRO A 101 12.19 -2.47 3.25
CA PRO A 101 13.38 -2.79 2.46
C PRO A 101 14.36 -1.61 2.35
N ASN A 102 15.64 -1.95 2.19
CA ASN A 102 16.79 -1.03 2.11
C ASN A 102 17.12 -0.35 3.45
N ALA A 103 18.39 0.04 3.60
CA ALA A 103 18.85 0.83 4.74
C ALA A 103 18.07 2.15 4.90
N CYS A 104 18.07 2.72 6.11
CA CYS A 104 17.52 4.06 6.30
C CYS A 104 18.31 5.09 5.49
N GLU A 105 17.59 6.07 4.94
CA GLU A 105 18.19 7.23 4.30
C GLU A 105 19.08 7.98 5.31
N ALA A 106 20.23 8.45 4.84
CA ALA A 106 21.07 9.33 5.63
C ALA A 106 20.33 10.66 5.82
N ILE A 107 20.23 11.10 7.09
CA ILE A 107 19.57 12.34 7.49
C ILE A 107 20.55 13.50 7.34
#